data_AF-A0AAD4BC38-F1
#
_entry.id   AF-A0AAD4BC38-F1
#
_cell.length_a   1.000
_cell.length_b   1.000
_cell.length_c   1.000
_cell.angle_alpha   90.00
_cell.angle_beta   90.00
_cell.angle_gamma   90.00
#
_symmetry.space_group_name_H-M   'P 1'
#
loop_
_entity.id
_entity.type
_entity.pdbx_description
1 polymer ?
#
loop_
_entity_poly.entity_id
_entity_poly.type
_entity_poly.pdbx_seq_one_letter_code
_entity_poly.pdbx_strand_id
1 'polypeptide(L)' 'STRCGYGTPTLMYNGKNVLTGDTYTSNGPFSGIAYLQTGGCNLNGENCTLLETTLINPTCAGCGSSTDISLIPP' A
#
# COMPACT_ATOMS: atom_id res chain seq x y z
N SER A 1 -8.21 -12.25 0.46
CA SER A 1 -9.63 -12.01 0.14
C SER A 1 -10.15 -10.75 0.82
N THR A 2 -11.10 -10.03 0.22
CA THR A 2 -11.69 -8.78 0.76
C THR A 2 -12.94 -9.10 1.58
N ARG A 3 -13.15 -8.37 2.68
CA ARG A 3 -14.36 -8.54 3.51
C ARG A 3 -15.62 -7.93 2.87
N CYS A 4 -15.48 -7.15 1.80
CA CYS A 4 -16.60 -6.53 1.10
C CYS A 4 -17.20 -7.45 0.02
N GLY A 5 -16.54 -8.56 -0.31
CA GLY A 5 -16.99 -9.49 -1.35
C GLY A 5 -16.74 -9.01 -2.79
N TYR A 6 -16.11 -7.84 -2.96
CA TYR A 6 -15.69 -7.31 -4.25
C TYR A 6 -14.37 -6.54 -4.12
N GLY A 7 -13.77 -6.25 -5.28
CA GLY A 7 -12.47 -5.61 -5.42
C GLY A 7 -11.30 -6.60 -5.29
N THR A 8 -10.14 -6.18 -5.79
CA THR A 8 -8.90 -6.95 -5.73
C THR A 8 -7.89 -6.18 -4.89
N PRO A 9 -7.40 -6.74 -3.77
CA PRO A 9 -6.33 -6.10 -3.01
C PRO A 9 -5.08 -5.99 -3.88
N THR A 10 -4.47 -4.82 -3.88
CA THR A 10 -3.23 -4.54 -4.61
C THR A 10 -2.21 -4.00 -3.61
N LEU A 11 -0.98 -4.52 -3.66
CA LEU A 11 0.14 -3.99 -2.90
C LEU A 11 1.22 -3.57 -3.89
N MET A 12 1.41 -2.26 -4.06
CA MET A 12 2.41 -1.71 -4.95
C MET A 12 3.71 -1.44 -4.19
N TYR A 13 4.78 -2.04 -4.68
CA TYR A 13 6.14 -1.86 -4.18
C TYR A 13 7.11 -1.79 -5.36
N ASN A 14 7.96 -0.76 -5.39
CA ASN A 14 8.88 -0.49 -6.51
C ASN A 14 8.19 -0.54 -7.89
N GLY A 15 7.00 0.08 -8.00
CA GLY A 15 6.22 0.17 -9.23
C GLY A 15 5.57 -1.13 -9.70
N LYS A 16 5.56 -2.19 -8.87
CA LYS A 16 4.98 -3.48 -9.20
C LYS A 16 3.96 -3.91 -8.16
N ASN A 17 2.90 -4.60 -8.61
CA ASN A 17 2.05 -5.33 -7.69
C ASN A 17 2.82 -6.56 -7.19
N VAL A 18 3.14 -6.60 -5.90
CA VAL A 18 3.90 -7.69 -5.27
C VAL A 18 3.00 -8.69 -4.54
N LEU A 19 1.69 -8.45 -4.53
CA LEU A 19 0.73 -9.37 -3.92
C LEU A 19 0.41 -10.52 -4.87
N THR A 20 0.90 -11.72 -4.56
CA THR A 20 0.66 -12.96 -5.34
C THR A 20 -0.42 -13.87 -4.74
N GLY A 21 -1.00 -13.47 -3.61
CA GLY A 21 -2.03 -14.21 -2.88
C GLY A 21 -2.71 -13.31 -1.84
N ASP A 22 -3.01 -13.85 -0.66
CA ASP A 22 -3.71 -13.09 0.39
C ASP A 22 -2.79 -12.37 1.36
N THR A 23 -1.51 -12.72 1.38
CA THR A 23 -0.53 -12.21 2.33
C THR A 23 0.78 -11.88 1.62
N TYR A 24 1.42 -10.81 2.07
CA TYR A 24 2.77 -10.45 1.68
C TYR A 24 3.60 -10.22 2.94
N THR A 25 4.82 -10.78 2.97
CA THR A 25 5.77 -10.60 4.07
C THR A 25 7.05 -10.00 3.51
N SER A 26 7.46 -8.84 4.04
CA SER A 26 8.79 -8.28 3.81
C SER A 26 9.73 -8.69 4.93
N ASN A 27 10.99 -9.04 4.59
CA ASN A 27 12.05 -9.32 5.56
C ASN A 27 13.00 -8.13 5.78
N GLY A 28 12.69 -6.96 5.21
CA GLY A 28 13.54 -5.78 5.28
C GLY A 28 12.74 -4.48 5.23
N PRO A 29 13.44 -3.34 5.08
CA PRO A 29 12.80 -2.04 4.93
C PRO A 29 11.74 -2.07 3.83
N PHE A 30 10.62 -1.39 4.07
CA PHE A 30 9.49 -1.38 3.15
C PHE A 30 8.96 0.04 3.01
N SER A 31 8.67 0.46 1.78
CA SER A 31 7.98 1.71 1.49
C SER A 31 7.08 1.46 0.30
N GLY A 32 5.78 1.41 0.54
CA GLY A 32 4.82 1.02 -0.48
C GLY A 32 3.42 1.48 -0.15
N ILE A 33 2.52 1.23 -1.10
CA ILE A 33 1.11 1.59 -0.98
C ILE A 33 0.25 0.37 -1.23
N ALA A 34 -0.88 0.31 -0.54
CA ALA A 34 -1.92 -0.67 -0.80
C ALA A 34 -3.24 0.03 -1.10
N TYR A 35 -4.02 -0.56 -1.98
CA TYR A 35 -5.36 -0.09 -2.31
C TYR A 35 -6.24 -1.25 -2.74
N LEU A 36 -7.56 -1.04 -2.71
CA LEU A 36 -8.53 -1.99 -3.23
C LEU A 36 -8.87 -1.61 -4.67
N GLN A 37 -8.39 -2.38 -5.64
CA GLN A 37 -8.72 -2.16 -7.04
C GLN A 37 -10.17 -2.56 -7.31
N THR A 38 -10.99 -1.59 -7.72
CA THR A 38 -12.42 -1.79 -8.07
C THR A 38 -12.71 -1.51 -9.55
N GLY A 39 -11.68 -1.20 -10.34
CA GLY A 39 -11.74 -0.88 -11.78
C GLY A 39 -11.39 0.59 -12.10
N GLY A 40 -11.34 1.46 -11.09
CA GLY A 40 -11.08 2.90 -11.27
C GLY A 40 -9.73 3.40 -10.72
N CYS A 41 -8.97 2.55 -10.00
CA CYS A 41 -7.69 2.97 -9.44
C CYS A 41 -6.60 2.91 -10.52
N ASN A 42 -5.78 3.95 -10.59
CA ASN A 42 -4.54 3.91 -11.38
C ASN A 42 -3.44 3.12 -10.65
N LEU A 43 -2.29 2.95 -11.30
CA LEU A 43 -1.19 2.12 -10.78
C LEU A 43 -0.65 2.61 -9.44
N ASN A 44 -0.61 3.92 -9.19
CA ASN A 44 -0.19 4.47 -7.88
C ASN A 44 -1.40 4.65 -6.95
N GLY A 45 -2.53 4.01 -7.25
CA GLY A 45 -3.76 4.08 -6.46
C GLY A 45 -4.46 5.44 -6.52
N GLU A 46 -4.15 6.28 -7.51
CA GLU A 46 -4.90 7.50 -7.78
C GLU A 46 -6.39 7.17 -7.98
N ASN A 47 -7.26 8.08 -7.52
CA ASN A 47 -8.73 7.93 -7.48
C ASN A 47 -9.24 6.88 -6.48
N CYS A 48 -8.39 6.35 -5.61
CA CYS A 48 -8.76 5.37 -4.59
C CYS A 48 -8.23 5.75 -3.21
N THR A 49 -8.88 5.22 -2.18
CA THR A 49 -8.31 5.27 -0.81
C THR A 49 -7.02 4.48 -0.78
N LEU A 50 -5.96 5.12 -0.29
CA LEU A 50 -4.64 4.55 -0.13
C LEU A 50 -4.39 4.15 1.32
N LEU A 51 -3.68 3.05 1.51
CA LEU A 51 -2.92 2.76 2.71
C LEU A 51 -1.44 2.95 2.37
N GLU A 52 -0.82 3.96 2.97
CA GLU A 52 0.59 4.23 2.80
C GLU A 52 1.36 3.59 3.96
N THR A 53 2.49 2.95 3.67
CA THR A 53 3.28 2.28 4.70
C THR A 53 4.76 2.51 4.45
N THR A 54 5.42 3.06 5.46
CA THR A 54 6.88 3.10 5.57
C THR A 54 7.29 2.28 6.79
N LEU A 55 8.19 1.31 6.61
CA LEU A 55 8.78 0.50 7.66
C LEU A 55 10.30 0.58 7.51
N ILE A 56 10.91 1.50 8.24
CA ILE A 56 12.35 1.77 8.21
C ILE A 56 12.87 2.05 9.62
N ASN A 57 14.17 1.86 9.81
CA ASN A 57 14.88 2.34 10.99
C ASN A 57 15.08 3.87 10.87
N PRO A 58 14.53 4.69 11.79
CA PRO A 58 14.66 6.14 11.71
C PRO A 58 16.11 6.61 11.91
N THR A 59 16.51 7.64 11.16
CA THR A 59 17.76 8.39 11.38
C THR A 59 17.52 9.78 11.97
N CYS A 60 16.27 10.23 12.02
CA CYS A 60 15.82 11.47 12.64
C CYS A 60 14.46 11.29 13.33
N ALA A 61 14.14 12.18 14.27
CA ALA A 61 12.85 12.20 14.95
C ALA A 61 11.72 12.44 13.94
N GLY A 62 10.72 11.57 13.93
CA GLY A 62 9.57 11.65 13.00
C GLY A 62 9.79 11.04 11.61
N CYS A 63 11.03 10.69 11.25
CA CYS A 63 11.38 10.13 9.94
C CYS A 63 11.30 8.58 9.91
N GLY A 64 10.55 8.00 10.84
CA GLY A 64 10.56 6.57 11.10
C GLY A 64 9.52 5.80 10.32
N SER A 65 9.13 4.68 10.89
CA SER A 65 8.04 3.87 10.36
C SER A 65 6.69 4.56 10.61
N SER A 66 5.80 4.52 9.62
CA SER A 66 4.44 5.04 9.70
C SER A 66 3.51 4.19 8.85
N THR A 67 2.23 4.21 9.21
CA THR A 67 1.17 3.79 8.30
C THR A 67 -0.01 4.72 8.46
N ASP A 68 -0.62 5.08 7.36
CA ASP A 68 -1.74 6.00 7.33
C ASP A 68 -2.67 5.68 6.17
N ILE A 69 -3.89 6.19 6.28
CA ILE A 69 -4.91 6.07 5.24
C ILE A 69 -5.04 7.45 4.60
N SER A 70 -4.78 7.54 3.30
CA SER A 70 -4.93 8.76 2.54
C SER A 70 -6.15 8.68 1.61
N LEU A 71 -6.93 9.75 1.61
CA LEU A 71 -8.02 10.01 0.66
C LEU A 71 -7.61 11.05 -0.39
N ILE A 72 -6.40 11.57 -0.27
CA ILE A 72 -5.86 12.57 -1.18
C ILE A 72 -5.06 11.81 -2.25
N PRO A 73 -5.32 12.06 -3.55
CA PRO A 73 -4.53 11.45 -4.62
C PRO A 73 -3.03 11.77 -4.47
N PRO A 74 -2.14 10.79 -4.74
CA PRO A 74 -0.69 10.99 -4.71
C PRO A 74 -0.18 11.82 -5.90
#